data_AF-A0A3S0ZND8-F1
#
_entry.id   AF-A0A3S0ZND8-F1
#
_cell.length_a   1.000
_cell.length_b   1.000
_cell.length_c   1.000
_cell.angle_alpha   90.00
_cell.angle_beta   90.00
_cell.angle_gamma   90.00
#
_symmetry.space_group_name_H-M   'P 1'
#
loop_
_entity.id
_entity.type
_entity.pdbx_description
1 polymer ?
#
loop_
_entity_poly.entity_id
_entity_poly.type
_entity_poly.pdbx_seq_one_letter_code
_entity_poly.pdbx_strand_id
1 'polypeptide(L)'
;MSKLLAPDKDQILDFTTSSGSSQEYYKIFRKAQQAQKHKLEPIAWKYNTSFYLFSNLDISDFENRVEEIRDEIMEGHLRLSKEDINFLKKDIKKLDVFQLITVTRLLGPLLESEDHSQDAASIISVLLQHPADEVRYAALEAISFALGEVSIAEKILAEAKNLLKNEESTFVREYLESL
;
A
#
# COMPACT_ATOMS: atom_id res chain seq x y z
N MET A 1 40.52 16.18 37.43
CA MET A 1 40.67 15.23 36.32
C MET A 1 40.23 13.86 36.80
N SER A 2 39.06 13.39 36.37
CA SER A 2 38.65 11.99 36.55
C SER A 2 38.23 11.46 35.19
N LYS A 3 38.93 10.42 34.74
CA LYS A 3 38.76 9.78 33.43
C LYS A 3 37.43 9.02 33.42
N LEU A 4 36.55 9.35 32.46
CA LEU A 4 35.47 8.48 32.01
C LEU A 4 36.10 7.30 31.27
N LEU A 5 36.06 6.12 31.89
CA LEU A 5 36.33 4.85 31.22
C LEU A 5 35.04 4.41 30.51
N ALA A 6 35.16 4.15 29.20
CA ALA A 6 34.10 3.53 28.42
C ALA A 6 33.83 2.10 28.92
N PRO A 7 32.58 1.61 28.90
CA PRO A 7 32.31 0.22 29.20
C PRO A 7 32.78 -0.67 28.05
N ASP A 8 33.54 -1.69 28.44
CA ASP A 8 34.05 -2.76 27.58
C ASP A 8 32.90 -3.51 26.89
N LYS A 9 33.17 -3.92 25.65
CA LYS A 9 32.33 -4.87 24.91
C LYS A 9 32.32 -6.19 25.68
N ASP A 10 31.19 -6.90 25.63
CA ASP A 10 30.98 -8.27 26.13
C ASP A 10 30.43 -8.47 27.55
N GLN A 11 29.57 -7.56 28.04
CA GLN A 11 28.62 -7.93 29.09
C GLN A 11 27.30 -8.39 28.48
N ILE A 12 27.16 -9.70 28.30
CA ILE A 12 25.87 -10.37 28.26
C ILE A 12 25.23 -10.11 29.63
N LEU A 13 24.19 -9.27 29.64
CA LEU A 13 23.38 -9.04 30.84
C LEU A 13 22.69 -10.36 31.18
N ASP A 14 23.11 -10.95 32.30
CA ASP A 14 22.45 -12.10 32.91
C ASP A 14 20.97 -11.79 33.11
N PHE A 15 20.12 -12.61 32.51
CA PHE A 15 18.69 -12.62 32.76
C PHE A 15 18.46 -13.07 34.19
N THR A 16 18.31 -12.13 35.11
CA THR A 16 17.71 -12.40 36.42
C THR A 16 16.28 -12.86 36.20
N THR A 17 16.05 -14.15 36.35
CA THR A 17 14.75 -14.82 36.39
C THR A 17 14.01 -14.41 37.65
N SER A 18 13.40 -13.23 37.61
CA SER A 18 12.36 -12.82 38.54
C SER A 18 11.01 -13.20 37.94
N SER A 19 10.41 -14.24 38.48
CA SER A 19 9.06 -14.70 38.17
C SER A 19 8.02 -13.66 38.61
N GLY A 20 7.81 -12.64 37.78
CA GLY A 20 6.77 -11.64 37.94
C GLY A 20 5.96 -11.52 36.66
N SER A 21 4.89 -12.31 36.53
CA SER A 21 3.88 -12.15 35.47
C SER A 21 3.02 -10.91 35.74
N SER A 22 3.63 -9.72 35.81
CA SER A 22 2.90 -8.48 35.98
C SER A 22 2.32 -8.07 34.62
N GLN A 23 1.11 -7.50 34.62
CA GLN A 23 0.53 -6.88 33.43
C GLN A 23 1.47 -5.82 32.80
N GLU A 24 2.39 -5.27 33.60
CA GLU A 24 3.41 -4.34 33.13
C GLU A 24 4.49 -5.01 32.27
N TYR A 25 4.95 -6.22 32.61
CA TYR A 25 5.86 -6.98 31.75
C TYR A 25 5.24 -7.20 30.37
N TYR A 26 3.97 -7.59 30.31
CA TYR A 26 3.26 -7.77 29.04
C TYR A 26 3.06 -6.45 28.27
N LYS A 27 2.80 -5.33 28.95
CA LYS A 27 2.72 -4.01 28.31
C LYS A 27 4.06 -3.53 27.78
N ILE A 28 5.13 -3.74 28.54
CA ILE A 28 6.50 -3.39 28.15
C ILE A 28 6.95 -4.26 26.98
N PHE A 29 6.68 -5.57 27.03
CA PHE A 29 6.99 -6.49 25.94
C PHE A 29 6.20 -6.15 24.66
N ARG A 30 4.90 -5.84 24.76
CA ARG A 30 4.11 -5.40 23.60
C ARG A 30 4.58 -4.06 23.05
N LYS A 31 4.89 -3.09 23.89
CA LYS A 31 5.46 -1.80 23.44
C LYS A 31 6.85 -1.97 22.84
N ALA A 32 7.68 -2.87 23.37
CA ALA A 32 9.00 -3.19 22.84
C ALA A 32 8.90 -3.92 21.49
N GLN A 33 7.96 -4.85 21.33
CA GLN A 33 7.65 -5.48 20.04
C GLN A 33 7.12 -4.46 19.03
N GLN A 34 6.21 -3.56 19.43
CA GLN A 34 5.73 -2.48 18.56
C GLN A 34 6.86 -1.54 18.16
N ALA A 35 7.72 -1.13 19.10
CA ALA A 35 8.87 -0.28 18.82
C ALA A 35 9.94 -0.99 17.95
N GLN A 36 10.11 -2.31 18.09
CA GLN A 36 10.94 -3.11 17.17
C GLN A 36 10.31 -3.25 15.80
N LYS A 37 8.99 -3.47 15.71
CA LYS A 37 8.25 -3.47 14.45
C LYS A 37 8.43 -2.13 13.73
N HIS A 38 8.22 -1.00 14.43
CA HIS A 38 8.47 0.35 13.93
C HIS A 38 9.95 0.64 13.59
N LYS A 39 10.92 -0.07 14.16
CA LYS A 39 12.34 0.06 13.79
C LYS A 39 12.73 -0.78 12.56
N LEU A 40 12.01 -1.85 12.30
CA LEU A 40 12.27 -2.77 11.18
C LEU A 40 11.40 -2.47 9.95
N GLU A 41 10.23 -1.86 10.13
CA GLU A 41 9.33 -1.40 9.05
C GLU A 41 10.01 -0.41 8.08
N PRO A 42 10.82 0.59 8.52
CA PRO A 42 11.52 1.50 7.61
C PRO A 42 12.60 0.82 6.75
N ILE A 43 12.98 -0.42 7.10
CA ILE A 43 14.01 -1.19 6.43
C ILE A 43 13.37 -2.18 5.44
N ALA A 44 12.18 -2.70 5.72
CA ALA A 44 11.58 -3.81 4.97
C ALA A 44 11.11 -3.43 3.55
N TRP A 45 10.46 -2.28 3.36
CA TRP A 45 9.97 -1.88 2.02
C TRP A 45 11.10 -1.51 1.05
N LYS A 46 12.26 -1.05 1.56
CA LYS A 46 13.46 -0.79 0.75
C LYS A 46 14.02 -2.04 0.05
N TYR A 47 13.68 -3.24 0.52
CA TYR A 47 14.12 -4.50 -0.08
C TYR A 47 13.01 -5.22 -0.86
N ASN A 48 11.74 -5.08 -0.45
CA ASN A 48 10.60 -5.64 -1.18
C ASN A 48 9.29 -4.96 -0.75
N THR A 49 8.78 -4.05 -1.58
CA THR A 49 7.58 -3.26 -1.26
C THR A 49 6.34 -4.13 -1.23
N SER A 50 6.23 -5.10 -2.15
CA SER A 50 5.08 -6.01 -2.19
C SER A 50 5.03 -6.94 -0.96
N PHE A 51 6.18 -7.44 -0.50
CA PHE A 51 6.23 -8.21 0.75
C PHE A 51 5.83 -7.36 1.95
N TYR A 52 6.32 -6.11 2.03
CA TYR A 52 5.90 -5.18 3.07
C TYR A 52 4.38 -4.97 3.05
N LEU A 53 3.81 -4.65 1.89
CA LEU A 53 2.39 -4.42 1.71
C LEU A 53 1.54 -5.63 2.13
N PHE A 54 1.90 -6.85 1.71
CA PHE A 54 1.08 -8.04 1.92
C PHE A 54 1.48 -8.90 3.13
N SER A 55 2.47 -8.49 3.94
CA SER A 55 2.92 -9.24 5.13
C SER A 55 1.98 -9.16 6.34
N ASN A 56 1.06 -8.20 6.35
CA ASN A 56 0.01 -8.10 7.37
C ASN A 56 -1.31 -7.73 6.70
N LEU A 57 -2.37 -8.47 7.02
CA LEU A 57 -3.68 -8.32 6.40
C LEU A 57 -4.72 -7.67 7.34
N ASP A 58 -4.29 -7.18 8.52
CA ASP A 58 -5.12 -6.25 9.29
C ASP A 58 -5.39 -5.01 8.43
N ILE A 59 -6.67 -4.68 8.21
CA ILE A 59 -7.06 -3.65 7.24
C ILE A 59 -6.54 -2.26 7.61
N SER A 60 -6.44 -1.93 8.91
CA SER A 60 -5.93 -0.63 9.33
C SER A 60 -4.42 -0.52 9.10
N ASP A 61 -3.67 -1.58 9.40
CA ASP A 61 -2.23 -1.63 9.09
C ASP A 61 -2.00 -1.60 7.57
N PHE A 62 -2.84 -2.30 6.80
CA PHE A 62 -2.79 -2.34 5.35
C PHE A 62 -3.03 -0.96 4.71
N GLU A 63 -4.06 -0.24 5.16
CA GLU A 63 -4.34 1.14 4.73
C GLU A 63 -3.15 2.05 5.01
N ASN A 64 -2.61 2.05 6.22
CA ASN A 64 -1.46 2.88 6.57
C ASN A 64 -0.25 2.60 5.67
N ARG A 65 0.00 1.32 5.35
CA ARG A 65 1.11 0.91 4.48
C ARG A 65 0.90 1.36 3.04
N VAL A 66 -0.32 1.30 2.53
CA VAL A 66 -0.63 1.81 1.19
C VAL A 66 -0.42 3.31 1.12
N GLU A 67 -0.89 4.06 2.12
CA GLU A 67 -0.69 5.52 2.18
C GLU A 67 0.80 5.88 2.23
N GLU A 68 1.58 5.22 3.10
CA GLU A 68 3.03 5.41 3.19
C GLU A 68 3.73 5.15 1.85
N ILE A 69 3.40 4.03 1.19
CA ILE A 69 3.96 3.70 -0.13
C ILE A 69 3.53 4.76 -1.18
N ARG A 70 2.27 5.19 -1.17
CA ARG A 70 1.75 6.18 -2.12
C ARG A 70 2.52 7.48 -1.99
N ASP A 71 2.64 7.99 -0.78
CA ASP A 71 3.27 9.29 -0.51
C ASP A 71 4.76 9.24 -0.92
N GLU A 72 5.48 8.16 -0.62
CA GLU A 72 6.87 7.98 -1.05
C GLU A 72 7.03 7.87 -2.58
N ILE A 73 6.05 7.29 -3.30
CA ILE A 73 6.03 7.28 -4.77
C ILE A 73 5.82 8.69 -5.30
N MET A 74 4.85 9.43 -4.76
CA MET A 74 4.51 10.79 -5.20
C MET A 74 5.65 11.78 -4.92
N GLU A 75 6.36 11.62 -3.81
CA GLU A 75 7.55 12.42 -3.48
C GLU A 75 8.79 12.01 -4.30
N GLY A 76 8.71 10.92 -5.07
CA GLY A 76 9.81 10.41 -5.90
C GLY A 76 10.92 9.70 -5.11
N HIS A 77 10.66 9.40 -3.84
CA HIS A 77 11.57 8.69 -2.94
C HIS A 77 11.51 7.17 -3.11
N LEU A 78 10.40 6.65 -3.63
CA LEU A 78 10.19 5.24 -3.95
C LEU A 78 9.96 5.02 -5.44
N ARG A 79 10.66 4.02 -6.00
CA ARG A 79 10.32 3.43 -7.30
C ARG A 79 10.05 1.95 -7.10
N LEU A 80 8.83 1.51 -7.44
CA LEU A 80 8.49 0.09 -7.41
C LEU A 80 9.32 -0.69 -8.42
N SER A 81 9.78 -1.87 -8.03
CA SER A 81 10.44 -2.79 -8.96
C SER A 81 9.42 -3.46 -9.89
N LYS A 82 9.88 -4.07 -10.98
CA LYS A 82 9.01 -4.88 -11.84
C LYS A 82 8.44 -6.08 -11.08
N GLU A 83 9.22 -6.65 -10.17
CA GLU A 83 8.78 -7.71 -9.28
C GLU A 83 7.62 -7.24 -8.40
N ASP A 84 7.71 -6.05 -7.81
CA ASP A 84 6.64 -5.49 -6.98
C ASP A 84 5.32 -5.38 -7.76
N ILE A 85 5.38 -4.79 -8.96
CA ILE A 85 4.23 -4.66 -9.86
C ILE A 85 3.66 -6.01 -10.28
N ASN A 86 4.52 -6.98 -10.59
CA ASN A 86 4.08 -8.34 -10.93
C ASN A 86 3.37 -9.03 -9.76
N PHE A 87 3.83 -8.83 -8.53
CA PHE A 87 3.13 -9.29 -7.33
C PHE A 87 1.75 -8.63 -7.23
N LEU A 88 1.67 -7.31 -7.38
CA LEU A 88 0.41 -6.57 -7.34
C LEU A 88 -0.59 -7.11 -8.38
N LYS A 89 -0.17 -7.27 -9.64
CA LYS A 89 -1.00 -7.82 -10.72
C LYS A 89 -1.51 -9.24 -10.43
N LYS A 90 -0.68 -10.07 -9.79
CA LYS A 90 -1.02 -11.46 -9.48
C LYS A 90 -2.00 -11.56 -8.33
N ASP A 91 -1.82 -10.73 -7.30
CA ASP A 91 -2.55 -10.85 -6.05
C ASP A 91 -3.82 -9.98 -6.02
N ILE A 92 -3.98 -9.01 -6.91
CA ILE A 92 -5.19 -8.17 -7.01
C ILE A 92 -6.48 -9.00 -7.03
N LYS A 93 -6.48 -10.14 -7.74
CA LYS A 93 -7.67 -11.02 -7.85
C LYS A 93 -8.01 -11.79 -6.58
N LYS A 94 -7.14 -11.77 -5.58
CA LYS A 94 -7.29 -12.49 -4.31
C LYS A 94 -7.64 -11.56 -3.15
N LEU A 95 -7.56 -10.25 -3.37
CA LEU A 95 -7.87 -9.25 -2.36
C LEU A 95 -9.38 -9.16 -2.16
N ASP A 96 -9.78 -8.88 -0.93
CA ASP A 96 -11.17 -8.53 -0.63
C ASP A 96 -11.51 -7.11 -1.10
N VAL A 97 -12.79 -6.75 -1.02
CA VAL A 97 -13.27 -5.43 -1.48
C VAL A 97 -12.56 -4.27 -0.80
N PHE A 98 -12.30 -4.34 0.51
CA PHE A 98 -11.66 -3.26 1.24
C PHE A 98 -10.18 -3.13 0.81
N GLN A 99 -9.48 -4.25 0.72
CA GLN A 99 -8.10 -4.29 0.26
C GLN A 99 -7.95 -3.78 -1.18
N LEU A 100 -8.91 -4.12 -2.06
CA LEU A 100 -8.96 -3.63 -3.44
C LEU A 100 -9.12 -2.12 -3.49
N ILE A 101 -10.10 -1.57 -2.78
CA ILE A 101 -10.32 -0.12 -2.69
C ILE A 101 -9.05 0.56 -2.17
N THR A 102 -8.43 0.03 -1.12
CA THR A 102 -7.21 0.62 -0.58
C THR A 102 -6.08 0.61 -1.60
N VAL A 103 -5.79 -0.54 -2.23
CA VAL A 103 -4.69 -0.66 -3.21
C VAL A 103 -4.88 0.22 -4.45
N THR A 104 -6.12 0.56 -4.85
CA THR A 104 -6.33 1.47 -5.99
C THR A 104 -5.66 2.83 -5.81
N ARG A 105 -5.45 3.28 -4.57
CA ARG A 105 -4.77 4.55 -4.27
C ARG A 105 -3.31 4.59 -4.75
N LEU A 106 -2.69 3.43 -4.99
CA LEU A 106 -1.37 3.35 -5.62
C LEU A 106 -1.42 3.55 -7.13
N LEU A 107 -2.56 3.29 -7.77
CA LEU A 107 -2.65 3.19 -9.23
C LEU A 107 -2.63 4.55 -9.92
N GLY A 108 -3.13 5.62 -9.28
CA GLY A 108 -3.02 6.99 -9.80
C GLY A 108 -1.56 7.41 -10.01
N PRO A 109 -0.73 7.43 -8.94
CA PRO A 109 0.70 7.74 -9.08
C PRO A 109 1.45 6.79 -10.04
N LEU A 110 1.05 5.51 -10.09
CA LEU A 110 1.67 4.56 -11.04
C LEU A 110 1.23 4.77 -12.49
N LEU A 111 0.05 5.33 -12.74
CA LEU A 111 -0.39 5.73 -14.09
C LEU A 111 0.45 6.89 -14.64
N GLU A 112 0.84 7.83 -13.78
CA GLU A 112 1.70 8.96 -14.13
C GLU A 112 3.16 8.56 -14.37
N SER A 113 3.57 7.38 -13.87
CA SER A 113 4.93 6.86 -14.01
C SER A 113 5.20 6.32 -15.42
N GLU A 114 6.25 6.80 -16.08
CA GLU A 114 6.69 6.30 -17.40
C GLU A 114 6.96 4.78 -17.39
N ASP A 115 7.55 4.27 -16.31
CA ASP A 115 7.96 2.87 -16.18
C ASP A 115 6.78 1.91 -15.94
N HIS A 116 5.70 2.39 -15.32
CA HIS A 116 4.62 1.55 -14.77
C HIS A 116 3.23 1.87 -15.29
N SER A 117 3.07 2.93 -16.09
CA SER A 117 1.78 3.41 -16.60
C SER A 117 0.92 2.30 -17.24
N GLN A 118 1.53 1.48 -18.10
CA GLN A 118 0.83 0.38 -18.78
C GLN A 118 0.40 -0.74 -17.82
N ASP A 119 1.21 -1.01 -16.80
CA ASP A 119 0.88 -2.03 -15.81
C ASP A 119 -0.23 -1.55 -14.88
N ALA A 120 -0.18 -0.28 -14.45
CA ALA A 120 -1.26 0.37 -13.69
C ALA A 120 -2.58 0.34 -14.47
N ALA A 121 -2.53 0.72 -15.76
CA ALA A 121 -3.68 0.64 -16.66
C ALA A 121 -4.29 -0.77 -16.71
N SER A 122 -3.45 -1.78 -16.89
CA SER A 122 -3.89 -3.18 -16.92
C SER A 122 -4.55 -3.61 -15.61
N ILE A 123 -4.10 -3.12 -14.46
CA ILE A 123 -4.71 -3.42 -13.15
C ILE A 123 -6.07 -2.71 -13.07
N ILE A 124 -6.14 -1.42 -13.41
CA ILE A 124 -7.38 -0.64 -13.42
C ILE A 124 -8.45 -1.31 -14.29
N SER A 125 -8.11 -1.77 -15.50
CA SER A 125 -9.04 -2.48 -16.37
C SER A 125 -9.61 -3.76 -15.74
N VAL A 126 -8.85 -4.45 -14.88
CA VAL A 126 -9.35 -5.60 -14.11
C VAL A 126 -10.34 -5.15 -13.04
N LEU A 127 -10.05 -4.04 -12.35
CA LEU A 127 -10.89 -3.51 -11.28
C LEU A 127 -12.21 -2.93 -11.78
N LEU A 128 -12.21 -2.30 -12.95
CA LEU A 128 -13.44 -1.81 -13.60
C LEU A 128 -14.43 -2.93 -13.96
N GLN A 129 -13.96 -4.18 -14.05
CA GLN A 129 -14.81 -5.36 -14.32
C GLN A 129 -15.26 -6.06 -13.03
N HIS A 130 -14.89 -5.55 -11.86
CA HIS A 130 -15.18 -6.18 -10.58
C HIS A 130 -16.69 -6.13 -10.27
N PRO A 131 -17.30 -7.16 -9.65
CA PRO A 131 -18.74 -7.17 -9.35
C PRO A 131 -19.17 -6.13 -8.31
N ALA A 132 -18.30 -5.80 -7.35
CA ALA A 132 -18.57 -4.75 -6.37
C ALA A 132 -18.42 -3.35 -6.99
N ASP A 133 -19.43 -2.50 -6.82
CA ASP A 133 -19.49 -1.15 -7.37
C ASP A 133 -18.51 -0.19 -6.70
N GLU A 134 -18.20 -0.39 -5.42
CA GLU A 134 -17.19 0.41 -4.73
C GLU A 134 -15.79 0.22 -5.32
N VAL A 135 -15.48 -1.00 -5.79
CA VAL A 135 -14.20 -1.29 -6.46
C VAL A 135 -14.14 -0.61 -7.83
N ARG A 136 -15.26 -0.63 -8.58
CA ARG A 136 -15.32 0.05 -9.88
C ARG A 136 -15.19 1.56 -9.71
N TYR A 137 -15.86 2.13 -8.71
CA TYR A 137 -15.73 3.54 -8.35
C TYR A 137 -14.28 3.92 -8.00
N ALA A 138 -13.63 3.15 -7.12
CA ALA A 138 -12.24 3.40 -6.74
C ALA A 138 -11.27 3.31 -7.93
N ALA A 139 -11.54 2.42 -8.89
CA ALA A 139 -10.79 2.36 -10.15
C ALA A 139 -10.99 3.60 -11.03
N LEU A 140 -12.20 4.18 -11.07
CA LEU A 140 -12.46 5.46 -11.73
C LEU A 140 -11.74 6.62 -11.05
N GLU A 141 -11.71 6.64 -9.70
CA GLU A 141 -10.95 7.65 -8.96
C GLU A 141 -9.47 7.59 -9.30
N ALA A 142 -8.89 6.39 -9.37
CA ALA A 142 -7.50 6.21 -9.78
C ALA A 142 -7.21 6.77 -11.18
N ILE A 143 -8.13 6.62 -12.14
CA ILE A 143 -8.01 7.23 -13.47
C ILE A 143 -8.05 8.76 -13.35
N SER A 144 -8.97 9.30 -12.55
CA SER A 144 -9.22 10.74 -12.46
C SER A 144 -7.99 11.56 -12.07
N PHE A 145 -7.10 11.01 -11.23
CA PHE A 145 -5.87 11.68 -10.81
C PHE A 145 -4.91 11.95 -11.97
N ALA A 146 -4.94 11.09 -12.99
CA ALA A 146 -3.99 11.11 -14.10
C ALA A 146 -4.57 11.74 -15.39
N LEU A 147 -5.84 12.17 -15.37
CA LEU A 147 -6.49 12.82 -16.51
C LEU A 147 -5.86 14.18 -16.81
N GLY A 148 -5.74 14.53 -18.09
CA GLY A 148 -5.04 15.75 -18.53
C GLY A 148 -3.51 15.70 -18.43
N GLU A 149 -2.94 14.85 -17.56
CA GLU A 149 -1.50 14.71 -17.37
C GLU A 149 -0.89 13.63 -18.27
N VAL A 150 -1.52 12.46 -18.35
CA VAL A 150 -1.00 11.34 -19.16
C VAL A 150 -2.02 10.78 -20.15
N SER A 151 -1.59 10.62 -21.41
CA SER A 151 -2.46 10.15 -22.51
C SER A 151 -3.06 8.76 -22.31
N ILE A 152 -2.46 7.94 -21.45
CA ILE A 152 -2.99 6.61 -21.14
C ILE A 152 -4.26 6.68 -20.27
N ALA A 153 -4.36 7.67 -19.37
CA ALA A 153 -5.54 7.86 -18.54
C ALA A 153 -6.78 8.15 -19.40
N GLU A 154 -6.64 9.00 -20.42
CA GLU A 154 -7.69 9.29 -21.39
C GLU A 154 -8.18 8.04 -22.14
N LYS A 155 -7.24 7.15 -22.52
CA LYS A 155 -7.57 5.90 -23.20
C LYS A 155 -8.36 4.96 -22.28
N ILE A 156 -7.90 4.80 -21.04
CA ILE A 156 -8.58 3.93 -20.08
C ILE A 156 -9.94 4.52 -19.69
N LEU A 157 -10.09 5.84 -19.60
CA LEU A 157 -11.38 6.48 -19.37
C LEU A 157 -12.36 6.18 -20.52
N ALA A 158 -11.92 6.25 -21.77
CA ALA A 158 -12.75 5.89 -22.92
C ALA A 158 -13.17 4.41 -22.87
N GLU A 159 -12.25 3.51 -22.49
CA GLU A 159 -12.56 2.09 -22.27
C GLU A 159 -13.56 1.89 -21.12
N ALA A 160 -13.38 2.60 -20.00
CA ALA A 160 -14.27 2.56 -18.85
C ALA A 160 -15.68 3.02 -19.22
N LYS A 161 -15.82 4.11 -19.98
CA LYS A 161 -17.11 4.62 -20.48
C LYS A 161 -17.84 3.59 -21.34
N ASN A 162 -17.12 2.84 -22.17
CA ASN A 162 -17.72 1.77 -22.96
C ASN A 162 -18.08 0.53 -22.12
N LEU A 163 -17.22 0.15 -21.18
CA LEU A 163 -17.41 -1.01 -20.31
C LEU A 163 -18.59 -0.82 -19.36
N LEU A 164 -18.72 0.37 -18.77
CA LEU A 164 -19.70 0.72 -17.74
C LEU A 164 -20.93 1.45 -18.29
N LYS A 165 -21.16 1.40 -19.62
CA LYS A 165 -22.31 2.07 -20.27
C LYS A 165 -23.68 1.67 -19.72
N ASN A 166 -23.77 0.47 -19.13
CA ASN A 166 -25.00 -0.09 -18.53
C ASN A 166 -24.86 -0.24 -17.01
N GLU A 167 -24.00 0.56 -16.38
CA GLU A 167 -23.81 0.54 -14.93
C GLU A 167 -25.14 0.78 -14.19
N GLU A 168 -25.47 -0.13 -13.28
CA GLU A 168 -26.70 -0.07 -12.48
C GLU A 168 -26.50 0.80 -11.23
N SER A 169 -25.27 0.85 -10.71
CA SER A 169 -24.94 1.66 -9.55
C SER A 169 -24.98 3.15 -9.89
N THR A 170 -25.87 3.88 -9.22
CA THR A 170 -26.13 5.29 -9.53
C THR A 170 -24.90 6.16 -9.27
N PHE A 171 -24.19 5.94 -8.15
CA PHE A 171 -23.03 6.75 -7.81
C PHE A 171 -21.83 6.50 -8.75
N VAL A 172 -21.63 5.24 -9.19
CA VAL A 172 -20.58 4.92 -10.18
C VAL A 172 -20.88 5.61 -11.50
N ARG A 173 -22.13 5.54 -11.97
CA ARG A 173 -22.55 6.16 -13.23
C ARG A 173 -22.42 7.68 -13.17
N GLU A 174 -22.92 8.32 -12.12
CA GLU A 174 -22.83 9.77 -11.93
C GLU A 174 -21.36 10.24 -11.90
N TYR A 175 -20.49 9.49 -11.22
CA TYR A 175 -19.07 9.80 -11.19
C TYR A 175 -18.42 9.65 -12.57
N LEU A 176 -18.69 8.55 -13.29
CA LEU A 176 -18.20 8.31 -14.64
C LEU A 176 -18.64 9.41 -15.64
N GLU A 177 -19.85 9.95 -15.49
CA GLU A 177 -20.37 11.05 -16.31
C GLU A 177 -19.72 12.41 -15.97
N SER A 178 -19.20 12.56 -14.76
CA SER A 178 -18.49 13.77 -14.32
C SER A 178 -17.04 13.87 -14.81
N LEU A 179 -16.45 12.74 -15.21
CA LEU A 179 -15.11 12.61 -15.80
C LEU A 179 -15.15 12.78 -17.33
#